data_AF-A0A4R4MD64-F1
#
_entry.id   AF-A0A4R4MD64-F1
#
_cell.length_a   1.000
_cell.length_b   1.000
_cell.length_c   1.000
_cell.angle_alpha   90.00
_cell.angle_beta   90.00
_cell.angle_gamma   90.00
#
_symmetry.space_group_name_H-M   'P 1'
#
loop_
_entity.id
_entity.type
_entity.pdbx_description
1 polymer ?
#
loop_
_entity_poly.entity_id
_entity_poly.type
_entity_poly.pdbx_seq_one_letter_code
_entity_poly.pdbx_strand_id
1 'polypeptide(L)'
;MARHDRWVMLTTLVVLQALTIVIGVYAMNTGFSLSALTGQSPPGGPTESPQEESPPAPVVTAGPVLAQLPVKPGDGPLPTKSTLTRQLTRALGDRALGDRVGAVVLDAATGQQIFASNADAAFVPASTTKIAVCAAALASLGPDTRLSTKAVQGSEPGTVVLVGGGDPLLAGPSAKPRYPKQASLRTLAARTAATLKSRNIKKVTLSYDTSHFVGPVKADGWKPGYIPDGNVATVHALAIDEGRRHPRHNAPRVDD
;
A
#
# COMPACT_ATOMS: atom_id res chain seq x y z
N MET A 1 -27.13 0.20 -40.88
CA MET A 1 -25.84 0.65 -40.31
C MET A 1 -25.62 0.30 -38.84
N ALA A 2 -26.63 -0.03 -38.01
CA ALA A 2 -26.44 -0.16 -36.55
C ALA A 2 -25.83 -1.48 -36.00
N ARG A 3 -25.78 -2.57 -36.79
CA ARG A 3 -25.32 -3.89 -36.29
C ARG A 3 -23.82 -4.11 -36.48
N HIS A 4 -23.26 -3.62 -37.58
CA HIS A 4 -21.83 -3.75 -37.89
C HIS A 4 -20.99 -2.92 -36.91
N ASP A 5 -21.40 -1.68 -36.63
CA ASP A 5 -20.70 -0.76 -35.73
C ASP A 5 -20.66 -1.26 -34.28
N ARG A 6 -21.72 -1.94 -33.82
CA ARG A 6 -21.77 -2.56 -32.48
C ARG A 6 -20.81 -3.74 -32.36
N TRP A 7 -20.66 -4.54 -33.42
CA TRP A 7 -19.70 -5.65 -33.44
C TRP A 7 -18.27 -5.14 -33.50
N VAL A 8 -17.99 -4.09 -34.29
CA VAL A 8 -16.68 -3.45 -34.34
C VAL A 8 -16.33 -2.87 -32.97
N MET A 9 -17.25 -2.13 -32.33
CA MET A 9 -17.03 -1.56 -30.99
C MET A 9 -16.76 -2.62 -29.92
N LEU A 10 -17.55 -3.70 -29.87
CA LEU A 10 -17.35 -4.80 -28.92
C LEU A 10 -16.02 -5.53 -29.16
N THR A 11 -15.66 -5.76 -30.42
CA THR A 11 -14.40 -6.43 -30.77
C THR A 11 -13.21 -5.55 -30.40
N THR A 12 -13.27 -4.24 -30.67
CA THR A 12 -12.24 -3.29 -30.27
C THR A 12 -12.09 -3.22 -28.74
N LEU A 13 -13.19 -3.24 -28.00
CA LEU A 13 -13.17 -3.17 -26.53
C LEU A 13 -12.59 -4.46 -25.91
N VAL A 14 -12.94 -5.62 -26.46
CA VAL A 14 -12.37 -6.91 -26.03
C VAL A 14 -10.87 -6.99 -26.33
N VAL A 15 -10.44 -6.51 -27.51
CA VAL A 15 -9.02 -6.47 -27.88
C VAL A 15 -8.26 -5.51 -26.96
N LEU A 16 -8.79 -4.30 -26.70
CA LEU A 16 -8.18 -3.35 -25.77
C LEU A 16 -8.08 -3.91 -24.35
N GLN A 17 -9.12 -4.59 -23.87
CA GLN A 17 -9.13 -5.19 -22.54
C GLN A 17 -8.10 -6.32 -22.43
N ALA A 18 -8.02 -7.19 -23.44
CA ALA A 18 -7.03 -8.27 -23.51
C ALA A 18 -5.60 -7.70 -23.56
N LEU A 19 -5.36 -6.66 -24.38
CA LEU A 19 -4.05 -6.01 -24.47
C LEU A 19 -3.64 -5.39 -23.12
N THR A 20 -4.58 -4.73 -22.45
CA THR A 20 -4.35 -4.09 -21.14
C THR A 20 -4.02 -5.13 -20.07
N ILE A 21 -4.74 -6.27 -20.06
CA ILE A 21 -4.48 -7.38 -19.13
C ILE A 21 -3.10 -7.99 -19.40
N VAL A 22 -2.75 -8.24 -20.67
CA VAL A 22 -1.45 -8.81 -21.05
C VAL A 22 -0.30 -7.87 -20.67
N ILE A 23 -0.43 -6.57 -20.96
CA ILE A 23 0.56 -5.55 -20.60
C ILE A 23 0.67 -5.42 -19.06
N GLY A 24 -0.46 -5.45 -18.35
CA GLY A 24 -0.49 -5.42 -16.88
C GLY A 24 0.21 -6.62 -16.25
N VAL A 25 -0.10 -7.83 -16.72
CA VAL A 25 0.55 -9.07 -16.25
C VAL A 25 2.05 -9.07 -16.59
N TYR A 26 2.42 -8.64 -17.79
CA TYR A 26 3.82 -8.50 -18.18
C TYR A 26 4.57 -7.50 -17.30
N ALA A 27 3.99 -6.33 -17.04
CA ALA A 27 4.58 -5.30 -16.18
C ALA A 27 4.74 -5.78 -14.74
N MET A 28 3.75 -6.50 -14.20
CA MET A 28 3.79 -7.08 -12.85
C MET A 28 4.85 -8.18 -12.71
N ASN A 29 5.11 -8.96 -13.76
CA ASN A 29 6.07 -10.06 -13.71
C ASN A 29 7.51 -9.66 -14.08
N THR A 30 7.71 -8.59 -14.85
CA THR A 30 9.04 -8.18 -15.33
C THR A 30 9.62 -6.96 -14.62
N GLY A 31 8.85 -6.32 -13.72
CA GLY A 31 9.31 -5.12 -13.01
C GLY A 31 9.44 -3.90 -13.92
N PHE A 32 8.58 -3.81 -14.94
CA PHE A 32 8.59 -2.75 -15.95
C PHE A 32 8.46 -1.36 -15.29
N SER A 33 9.43 -0.48 -15.57
CA SER A 33 9.49 0.88 -15.03
C SER A 33 9.11 1.90 -16.11
N LEU A 34 8.07 2.70 -15.86
CA LEU A 34 7.67 3.82 -16.75
C LEU A 34 8.75 4.92 -16.89
N SER A 35 9.84 4.83 -16.14
CA SER A 35 10.96 5.78 -16.21
C SER A 35 11.63 5.77 -17.60
N ALA A 36 11.57 4.65 -18.32
CA ALA A 36 12.08 4.56 -19.69
C ALA A 36 11.25 5.36 -20.71
N LEU A 37 9.97 5.64 -20.42
CA LEU A 37 9.07 6.42 -21.28
C LEU A 37 9.13 7.92 -21.01
N THR A 38 9.78 8.34 -19.92
CA THR A 38 9.86 9.76 -19.49
C THR A 38 11.22 10.41 -19.74
N GLY A 39 12.18 9.68 -20.32
CA GLY A 39 13.44 10.23 -20.82
C GLY A 39 14.34 10.87 -19.76
N GLN A 40 14.13 10.60 -18.46
CA GLN A 40 14.98 11.15 -17.41
C GLN A 40 16.26 10.32 -17.29
N SER A 41 17.38 10.88 -17.76
CA SER A 41 18.71 10.37 -17.45
C SER A 41 18.99 10.47 -15.95
N PRO A 42 19.70 9.50 -15.33
CA PRO A 42 20.06 9.60 -13.92
C PRO A 42 21.05 10.76 -13.72
N PRO A 43 20.93 11.55 -12.64
CA PRO A 43 22.00 12.46 -12.23
C PRO A 43 23.25 11.65 -11.86
N GLY A 44 24.43 12.18 -12.23
CA GLY A 44 25.73 11.57 -11.97
C GLY A 44 25.93 11.21 -10.49
N GLY A 45 26.58 10.06 -10.27
CA GLY A 45 26.83 9.51 -8.94
C GLY A 45 27.71 10.42 -8.08
N PRO A 46 27.49 10.50 -6.75
CA PRO A 46 28.37 11.27 -5.88
C PRO A 46 29.48 10.41 -5.26
N THR A 47 30.68 10.96 -5.36
CA THR A 47 31.90 10.75 -4.59
C THR A 47 31.68 10.73 -3.07
N GLU A 48 32.50 9.96 -2.35
CA GLU A 48 32.45 9.80 -0.87
C GLU A 48 33.01 11.01 -0.06
N SER A 49 32.54 11.08 1.21
CA SER A 49 33.00 11.81 2.42
C SER A 49 32.37 13.18 2.75
N PRO A 50 32.28 13.61 4.04
CA PRO A 50 32.23 12.91 5.33
C PRO A 50 30.93 13.18 6.14
N GLN A 51 30.79 12.50 7.28
CA GLN A 51 29.62 12.43 8.16
C GLN A 51 29.33 13.74 8.93
N GLU A 52 28.24 14.44 8.59
CA GLU A 52 27.62 15.47 9.45
C GLU A 52 26.24 14.96 9.94
N GLU A 53 26.05 14.95 11.26
CA GLU A 53 24.73 14.79 11.88
C GLU A 53 23.85 15.98 11.47
N SER A 54 23.04 15.79 10.43
CA SER A 54 22.04 16.79 10.05
C SER A 54 21.01 16.93 11.18
N PRO A 55 20.67 18.16 11.62
CA PRO A 55 19.56 18.38 12.56
C PRO A 55 18.27 17.79 11.96
N PRO A 56 17.31 17.33 12.79
CA PRO A 56 16.09 16.70 12.31
C PRO A 56 15.42 17.64 11.31
N ALA A 57 15.30 17.21 10.06
CA ALA A 57 14.57 17.95 9.05
C ALA A 57 13.15 18.20 9.59
N PRO A 58 12.62 19.44 9.55
CA PRO A 58 11.27 19.71 9.98
C PRO A 58 10.35 18.81 9.18
N VAL A 59 9.67 17.92 9.89
CA VAL A 59 8.73 16.99 9.28
C VAL A 59 7.54 17.82 8.84
N VAL A 60 7.44 18.03 7.53
CA VAL A 60 6.21 18.51 6.91
C VAL A 60 5.20 17.40 7.13
N THR A 61 4.40 17.50 8.20
CA THR A 61 3.14 16.77 8.30
C THR A 61 2.46 16.95 6.96
N ALA A 62 2.13 15.86 6.26
CA ALA A 62 1.31 15.98 5.08
C ALA A 62 0.09 16.82 5.47
N GLY A 63 -0.03 18.02 4.90
CA GLY A 63 -1.21 18.86 5.11
C GLY A 63 -2.45 18.07 4.73
N PRO A 64 -3.66 18.55 5.06
CA PRO A 64 -4.87 17.88 4.62
C PRO A 64 -4.75 17.56 3.13
N VAL A 65 -4.96 16.29 2.75
CA VAL A 65 -4.81 15.84 1.35
C VAL A 65 -5.73 16.66 0.42
N LEU A 66 -6.76 17.27 0.99
CA LEU A 66 -7.71 18.18 0.35
C LEU A 66 -7.42 19.67 0.58
N ALA A 67 -6.46 20.06 1.42
CA ALA A 67 -6.08 21.48 1.60
C ALA A 67 -5.40 22.07 0.36
N GLN A 68 -4.84 21.20 -0.49
CA GLN A 68 -4.32 21.56 -1.80
C GLN A 68 -5.35 21.38 -2.93
N LEU A 69 -6.59 20.99 -2.65
CA LEU A 69 -7.64 21.35 -3.60
C LEU A 69 -7.65 22.88 -3.56
N PRO A 70 -7.28 23.59 -4.65
CA PRO A 70 -7.69 24.96 -4.74
C PRO A 70 -9.21 24.91 -4.70
N VAL A 71 -9.82 25.19 -3.55
CA VAL A 71 -11.20 25.65 -3.51
C VAL A 71 -11.18 27.10 -4.00
N LYS A 72 -10.62 27.33 -5.20
CA LYS A 72 -11.42 28.09 -6.13
C LYS A 72 -12.56 27.12 -6.44
N PRO A 73 -13.82 27.43 -6.11
CA PRO A 73 -14.92 26.77 -6.80
C PRO A 73 -14.49 26.64 -8.25
N GLY A 74 -14.56 25.45 -8.84
CA GLY A 74 -14.36 25.39 -10.28
C GLY A 74 -15.29 26.45 -10.85
N ASP A 75 -14.77 27.48 -11.53
CA ASP A 75 -15.60 28.54 -12.11
C ASP A 75 -16.52 27.96 -13.21
N GLY A 76 -16.39 26.66 -13.51
CA GLY A 76 -17.36 25.88 -14.25
C GLY A 76 -18.61 25.60 -13.41
N PRO A 77 -19.81 25.73 -14.00
CA PRO A 77 -21.06 25.45 -13.29
C PRO A 77 -21.05 24.00 -12.77
N LEU A 78 -21.42 23.82 -11.50
CA LEU A 78 -21.77 22.49 -11.01
C LEU A 78 -22.81 21.89 -11.96
N PRO A 79 -22.72 20.59 -12.30
CA PRO A 79 -23.77 19.96 -13.07
C PRO A 79 -25.10 20.19 -12.35
N THR A 80 -26.12 20.65 -13.09
CA THR A 80 -27.44 20.87 -12.49
C THR A 80 -27.87 19.60 -11.76
N LYS A 81 -28.29 19.74 -10.49
CA LYS A 81 -28.67 18.60 -9.62
C LYS A 81 -29.62 17.64 -10.34
N SER A 82 -30.55 18.18 -11.14
CA SER A 82 -31.49 17.41 -11.95
C SER A 82 -30.84 16.58 -13.08
N THR A 83 -29.79 17.10 -13.72
CA THR A 83 -29.04 16.37 -14.75
C THR A 83 -28.22 15.25 -14.13
N LEU A 84 -27.50 15.53 -13.03
CA LEU A 84 -26.76 14.50 -12.29
C LEU A 84 -27.68 13.38 -11.81
N THR A 85 -28.80 13.75 -11.18
CA THR A 85 -29.80 12.79 -10.69
C THR A 85 -30.32 11.90 -11.82
N ARG A 86 -30.75 12.47 -12.96
CA ARG A 86 -31.21 11.66 -14.10
C ARG A 86 -30.16 10.69 -14.61
N GLN A 87 -28.92 11.15 -14.78
CA GLN A 87 -27.85 10.31 -15.32
C GLN A 87 -27.51 9.17 -14.35
N LEU A 88 -27.39 9.47 -13.05
CA LEU A 88 -27.12 8.46 -12.03
C LEU A 88 -28.29 7.49 -11.88
N THR A 89 -29.54 7.96 -11.81
CA THR A 89 -30.70 7.07 -11.76
C THR A 89 -30.76 6.14 -12.98
N ARG A 90 -30.47 6.64 -14.18
CA ARG A 90 -30.40 5.80 -15.39
C ARG A 90 -29.27 4.77 -15.30
N ALA A 91 -28.08 5.16 -14.86
CA ALA A 91 -26.93 4.27 -14.76
C ALA A 91 -27.13 3.19 -13.68
N LEU A 92 -27.67 3.57 -12.53
CA LEU A 92 -27.93 2.66 -11.41
C LEU A 92 -29.10 1.69 -11.70
N GLY A 93 -29.97 2.03 -12.65
CA GLY A 93 -31.04 1.15 -13.13
C GLY A 93 -30.58 0.12 -14.19
N ASP A 94 -29.30 0.08 -14.55
CA ASP A 94 -28.77 -0.93 -15.47
C ASP A 94 -28.82 -2.32 -14.81
N ARG A 95 -29.54 -3.26 -15.45
CA ARG A 95 -29.70 -4.63 -14.97
C ARG A 95 -28.37 -5.38 -14.84
N ALA A 96 -27.32 -4.96 -15.54
CA ALA A 96 -25.98 -5.53 -15.41
C ALA A 96 -25.39 -5.34 -14.00
N LEU A 97 -25.86 -4.36 -13.24
CA LEU A 97 -25.41 -4.10 -11.87
C LEU A 97 -26.13 -4.98 -10.83
N GLY A 98 -27.18 -5.72 -11.24
CA GLY A 98 -28.02 -6.50 -10.35
C GLY A 98 -28.93 -5.65 -9.46
N ASP A 99 -29.59 -6.30 -8.49
CA ASP A 99 -30.67 -5.69 -7.72
C ASP A 99 -30.20 -4.99 -6.43
N ARG A 100 -28.90 -5.02 -6.14
CA ARG A 100 -28.31 -4.44 -4.92
C ARG A 100 -27.24 -3.42 -5.27
N VAL A 101 -27.70 -2.20 -5.56
CA VAL A 101 -26.83 -1.06 -5.87
C VAL A 101 -27.21 0.12 -4.97
N GLY A 102 -26.19 0.77 -4.42
CA GLY A 102 -26.34 2.02 -3.67
C GLY A 102 -25.31 3.03 -4.15
N ALA A 103 -25.66 4.31 -4.04
CA ALA A 103 -24.78 5.41 -4.40
C ALA A 103 -25.11 6.66 -3.59
N VAL A 104 -24.07 7.37 -3.14
CA VAL A 104 -24.18 8.67 -2.48
C VAL A 104 -23.16 9.60 -3.14
N VAL A 105 -23.59 10.81 -3.45
CA VAL A 105 -22.71 11.88 -3.95
C VAL A 105 -22.84 13.07 -3.04
N LEU A 106 -21.71 13.50 -2.49
CA LEU A 106 -21.59 14.66 -1.62
C LEU A 106 -20.81 15.75 -2.35
N ASP A 107 -21.18 17.00 -2.11
CA ASP A 107 -20.31 18.14 -2.35
C ASP A 107 -19.16 18.09 -1.33
N ALA A 108 -17.92 18.02 -1.82
CA ALA A 108 -16.76 17.81 -0.94
C ALA A 108 -16.41 19.05 -0.08
N ALA A 109 -16.83 20.25 -0.49
CA ALA A 109 -16.52 21.49 0.23
C ALA A 109 -17.54 21.77 1.34
N THR A 110 -18.82 21.49 1.06
CA THR A 110 -19.94 21.78 1.97
C THR A 110 -20.45 20.56 2.72
N GLY A 111 -20.11 19.35 2.28
CA GLY A 111 -20.68 18.09 2.77
C GLY A 111 -22.13 17.86 2.34
N GLN A 112 -22.70 18.75 1.51
CA GLN A 112 -24.10 18.64 1.09
C GLN A 112 -24.32 17.40 0.23
N GLN A 113 -25.32 16.59 0.59
CA GLN A 113 -25.74 15.47 -0.25
C GLN A 113 -26.42 15.98 -1.54
N ILE A 114 -25.79 15.71 -2.67
CA ILE A 114 -26.29 16.08 -4.01
C ILE A 114 -27.17 14.97 -4.58
N PHE A 115 -26.83 13.70 -4.30
CA PHE A 115 -27.56 12.51 -4.76
C PHE A 115 -27.47 11.38 -3.73
N ALA A 116 -28.54 10.61 -3.61
CA ALA A 116 -28.56 9.36 -2.85
C ALA A 116 -29.51 8.35 -3.48
N SER A 117 -29.10 7.08 -3.46
CA SER A 117 -29.91 5.90 -3.81
C SER A 117 -29.47 4.76 -2.90
N ASN A 118 -30.39 4.15 -2.17
CA ASN A 118 -30.10 3.08 -1.18
C ASN A 118 -28.93 3.40 -0.24
N ALA A 119 -28.85 4.65 0.22
CA ALA A 119 -27.71 5.17 0.98
C ALA A 119 -27.47 4.43 2.31
N ASP A 120 -28.55 4.00 2.97
CA ASP A 120 -28.51 3.34 4.28
C ASP A 120 -28.44 1.80 4.18
N ALA A 121 -28.36 1.25 2.96
CA ALA A 121 -28.26 -0.19 2.78
C ALA A 121 -26.84 -0.70 3.10
N ALA A 122 -26.75 -1.85 3.75
CA ALA A 122 -25.47 -2.50 4.02
C ALA A 122 -24.92 -3.23 2.78
N PHE A 123 -23.64 -3.02 2.50
CA PHE A 123 -22.89 -3.66 1.41
C PHE A 123 -21.59 -4.27 1.93
N VAL A 124 -21.06 -5.27 1.23
CA VAL A 124 -19.70 -5.76 1.46
C VAL A 124 -18.73 -4.76 0.81
N PRO A 125 -17.95 -4.00 1.59
CA PRO A 125 -17.11 -2.90 1.06
C PRO A 125 -15.91 -3.38 0.23
N ALA A 126 -15.52 -4.64 0.35
CA ALA A 126 -14.26 -5.16 -0.21
C ALA A 126 -13.08 -4.23 0.15
N SER A 127 -12.31 -3.75 -0.82
CA SER A 127 -11.15 -2.87 -0.54
C SER A 127 -11.52 -1.45 -0.12
N THR A 128 -12.78 -1.00 -0.20
CA THR A 128 -13.16 0.33 0.33
C THR A 128 -13.09 0.37 1.85
N THR A 129 -13.08 -0.78 2.54
CA THR A 129 -12.74 -0.90 3.97
C THR A 129 -11.42 -0.22 4.32
N LYS A 130 -10.46 -0.21 3.38
CA LYS A 130 -9.14 0.41 3.60
C LYS A 130 -9.26 1.91 3.90
N ILE A 131 -10.31 2.59 3.42
CA ILE A 131 -10.52 4.01 3.72
C ILE A 131 -10.74 4.21 5.22
N ALA A 132 -11.62 3.41 5.84
CA ALA A 132 -11.90 3.48 7.27
C ALA A 132 -10.67 3.09 8.11
N VAL A 133 -9.95 2.04 7.71
CA VAL A 133 -8.72 1.60 8.39
C VAL A 133 -7.62 2.67 8.30
N CYS A 134 -7.40 3.27 7.14
CA CYS A 134 -6.43 4.35 6.97
C CYS A 134 -6.81 5.59 7.79
N ALA A 135 -8.08 5.98 7.81
CA ALA A 135 -8.54 7.10 8.62
C ALA A 135 -8.31 6.84 10.13
N ALA A 136 -8.66 5.65 10.62
CA ALA A 136 -8.43 5.25 12.01
C ALA A 136 -6.93 5.20 12.35
N ALA A 137 -6.10 4.65 11.47
CA ALA A 137 -4.65 4.60 11.66
C ALA A 137 -4.04 6.00 11.71
N LEU A 138 -4.41 6.89 10.78
CA LEU A 138 -3.93 8.28 10.78
C LEU A 138 -4.40 9.07 12.00
N ALA A 139 -5.65 8.88 12.43
CA ALA A 139 -6.19 9.55 13.62
C ALA A 139 -5.54 9.04 14.92
N SER A 140 -5.22 7.74 14.99
CA SER A 140 -4.68 7.12 16.21
C SER A 140 -3.17 7.24 16.32
N LEU A 141 -2.46 7.08 15.21
CA LEU A 141 -0.99 7.04 15.17
C LEU A 141 -0.39 8.38 14.70
N GLY A 142 -1.14 9.17 13.95
CA GLY A 142 -0.59 10.33 13.23
C GLY A 142 0.15 9.95 11.93
N PRO A 143 0.27 10.90 10.99
CA PRO A 143 0.88 10.65 9.67
C PRO A 143 2.39 10.37 9.74
N ASP A 144 3.05 10.77 10.83
CA ASP A 144 4.50 10.69 10.98
C ASP A 144 4.96 9.42 11.72
N THR A 145 4.02 8.59 12.19
CA THR A 145 4.38 7.35 12.87
C THR A 145 5.28 6.47 12.00
N ARG A 146 6.29 5.88 12.64
CA ARG A 146 7.19 4.90 12.04
C ARG A 146 7.14 3.63 12.87
N LEU A 147 6.81 2.53 12.22
CA LEU A 147 6.94 1.19 12.79
C LEU A 147 8.39 0.75 12.60
N SER A 148 9.03 0.25 13.67
CA SER A 148 10.47 0.01 13.67
C SER A 148 10.80 -1.40 14.13
N THR A 149 11.72 -2.06 13.44
CA THR A 149 12.36 -3.30 13.91
C THR A 149 13.70 -2.97 14.58
N LYS A 150 13.92 -3.54 15.77
CA LYS A 150 15.09 -3.22 16.62
C LYS A 150 15.93 -4.46 16.89
N ALA A 151 17.23 -4.27 17.07
CA ALA A 151 18.10 -5.27 17.68
C ALA A 151 18.50 -4.75 19.06
N VAL A 152 18.16 -5.48 20.12
CA VAL A 152 18.46 -5.11 21.51
C VAL A 152 19.31 -6.19 22.17
N GLN A 153 19.99 -5.84 23.27
CA GLN A 153 20.65 -6.84 24.11
C GLN A 153 19.58 -7.66 24.84
N GLY A 154 19.72 -8.98 24.87
CA GLY A 154 18.82 -9.84 25.64
C GLY A 154 19.19 -9.90 27.12
N SER A 155 18.42 -10.65 27.90
CA SER A 155 18.61 -10.78 29.35
C SER A 155 19.95 -11.41 29.74
N GLU A 156 20.44 -12.32 28.91
CA GLU A 156 21.71 -13.00 29.15
C GLU A 156 22.87 -12.30 28.44
N PRO A 157 24.07 -12.24 29.06
CA PRO A 157 25.27 -11.76 28.40
C PRO A 157 25.53 -12.47 27.07
N GLY A 158 25.85 -11.72 26.03
CA GLY A 158 26.11 -12.27 24.70
C GLY A 158 24.84 -12.65 23.92
N THR A 159 23.66 -12.19 24.33
CA THR A 159 22.41 -12.37 23.56
C THR A 159 21.97 -11.10 22.86
N VAL A 160 21.42 -11.25 21.66
CA VAL A 160 20.76 -10.19 20.89
C VAL A 160 19.34 -10.64 20.55
N VAL A 161 18.36 -9.78 20.77
CA VAL A 161 16.96 -10.03 20.42
C VAL A 161 16.57 -9.11 19.26
N LEU A 162 16.09 -9.70 18.16
CA LEU A 162 15.45 -8.97 17.06
C LEU A 162 13.97 -8.76 17.39
N VAL A 163 13.61 -7.55 17.76
CA VAL A 163 12.25 -7.17 18.17
C VAL A 163 11.49 -6.60 16.98
N GLY A 164 10.41 -7.27 16.58
CA GLY A 164 9.50 -6.80 15.55
C GLY A 164 8.52 -5.75 16.08
N GLY A 165 8.52 -4.56 15.48
CA GLY A 165 7.59 -3.47 15.82
C GLY A 165 6.49 -3.26 14.78
N GLY A 166 6.26 -4.24 13.89
CA GLY A 166 5.19 -4.21 12.90
C GLY A 166 5.53 -3.52 11.57
N ASP A 167 6.81 -3.28 11.25
CA ASP A 167 7.21 -2.70 9.96
C ASP A 167 6.88 -3.65 8.80
N PRO A 168 5.88 -3.35 7.94
CA PRO A 168 5.49 -4.24 6.85
C PRO A 168 6.42 -4.13 5.63
N LEU A 169 7.41 -3.22 5.68
CA LEU A 169 8.28 -2.88 4.57
C LEU A 169 9.74 -3.30 4.79
N LEU A 170 10.05 -3.95 5.91
CA LEU A 170 11.39 -4.46 6.20
C LEU A 170 11.84 -5.43 5.09
N ALA A 171 12.99 -5.12 4.48
CA ALA A 171 13.52 -5.89 3.36
C ALA A 171 14.59 -6.89 3.79
N GLY A 172 14.52 -8.09 3.20
CA GLY A 172 15.47 -9.18 3.36
C GLY A 172 16.19 -9.51 2.05
N PRO A 173 17.54 -9.59 2.02
CA PRO A 173 18.49 -8.91 2.89
C PRO A 173 18.68 -7.42 2.54
N SER A 174 18.21 -6.96 1.37
CA SER A 174 18.53 -5.63 0.83
C SER A 174 17.25 -4.86 0.48
N ALA A 175 17.24 -3.56 0.79
CA ALA A 175 16.16 -2.65 0.42
C ALA A 175 16.07 -2.48 -1.11
N LYS A 176 14.85 -2.37 -1.64
CA LYS A 176 14.62 -2.03 -3.05
C LYS A 176 14.57 -0.50 -3.21
N PRO A 177 15.07 0.06 -4.33
CA PRO A 177 15.01 1.50 -4.61
C PRO A 177 13.59 1.89 -5.05
N ARG A 178 12.64 1.86 -4.10
CA ARG A 178 11.23 2.17 -4.34
C ARG A 178 10.69 3.13 -3.28
N TYR A 179 9.59 3.79 -3.59
CA TYR A 179 8.78 4.48 -2.60
C TYR A 179 7.68 3.54 -2.06
N PRO A 180 7.42 3.54 -0.73
CA PRO A 180 8.23 4.18 0.32
C PRO A 180 9.60 3.51 0.49
N LYS A 181 10.59 4.28 0.97
CA LYS A 181 11.95 3.79 1.26
C LYS A 181 11.88 2.68 2.31
N GLN A 182 12.55 1.56 2.03
CA GLN A 182 12.57 0.40 2.93
C GLN A 182 13.78 0.44 3.87
N ALA A 183 13.58 -0.05 5.10
CA ALA A 183 14.67 -0.53 5.95
C ALA A 183 15.17 -1.90 5.45
N SER A 184 16.40 -2.28 5.81
CA SER A 184 16.93 -3.61 5.46
C SER A 184 17.52 -4.32 6.66
N LEU A 185 17.30 -5.64 6.73
CA LEU A 185 17.91 -6.49 7.75
C LEU A 185 19.44 -6.47 7.68
N ARG A 186 20.02 -6.37 6.47
CA ARG A 186 21.49 -6.27 6.32
C ARG A 186 22.05 -5.02 6.98
N THR A 187 21.39 -3.87 6.81
CA THR A 187 21.82 -2.62 7.47
C THR A 187 21.71 -2.74 8.98
N LEU A 188 20.61 -3.31 9.49
CA LEU A 188 20.43 -3.53 10.93
C LEU A 188 21.53 -4.45 11.47
N ALA A 189 21.76 -5.59 10.84
CA ALA A 189 22.79 -6.55 11.24
C ALA A 189 24.20 -5.93 11.22
N ALA A 190 24.55 -5.13 10.20
CA ALA A 190 25.84 -4.47 10.12
C ALA A 190 26.06 -3.47 11.27
N ARG A 191 25.04 -2.66 11.60
CA ARG A 191 25.08 -1.72 12.73
C ARG A 191 25.20 -2.43 14.07
N THR A 192 24.44 -3.50 14.26
CA THR A 192 24.53 -4.35 15.45
C THR A 192 25.91 -4.97 15.59
N ALA A 193 26.46 -5.54 14.52
CA ALA A 193 27.79 -6.15 14.53
C ALA A 193 28.90 -5.13 14.83
N ALA A 194 28.84 -3.93 14.27
CA ALA A 194 29.79 -2.85 14.58
C ALA A 194 29.76 -2.49 16.07
N THR A 195 28.55 -2.35 16.64
CA THR A 195 28.36 -2.06 18.07
C THR A 195 28.93 -3.17 18.94
N LEU A 196 28.65 -4.44 18.63
CA LEU A 196 29.17 -5.58 19.39
C LEU A 196 30.70 -5.67 19.34
N LYS A 197 31.30 -5.44 18.17
CA LYS A 197 32.76 -5.43 18.00
C LYS A 197 33.44 -4.34 18.81
N SER A 198 32.84 -3.14 18.89
CA SER A 198 33.37 -2.05 19.73
C SER A 198 33.41 -2.42 21.22
N ARG A 199 32.60 -3.40 21.65
CA ARG A 199 32.57 -3.95 23.00
C ARG A 199 33.37 -5.25 23.14
N ASN A 200 34.19 -5.59 22.14
CA ASN A 200 34.96 -6.83 22.06
C ASN A 200 34.10 -8.12 22.15
N ILE A 201 32.81 -8.03 21.79
CA ILE A 201 31.91 -9.18 21.72
C ILE A 201 32.05 -9.80 20.32
N LYS A 202 32.57 -11.04 20.27
CA LYS A 202 32.87 -11.75 19.01
C LYS A 202 31.84 -12.81 18.65
N LYS A 203 31.03 -13.25 19.62
CA LYS A 203 30.00 -14.27 19.45
C LYS A 203 28.76 -13.82 20.21
N VAL A 204 27.61 -14.01 19.58
CA VAL A 204 26.31 -13.78 20.21
C VAL A 204 25.36 -14.92 19.88
N THR A 205 24.38 -15.14 20.75
CA THR A 205 23.18 -15.91 20.45
C THR A 205 22.10 -14.93 19.99
N LEU A 206 21.49 -15.20 18.84
CA LEU A 206 20.39 -14.40 18.30
C LEU A 206 19.05 -15.06 18.64
N SER A 207 18.12 -14.28 19.17
CA SER A 207 16.70 -14.63 19.28
C SER A 207 15.84 -13.55 18.62
N TYR A 208 14.53 -13.75 18.60
CA TYR A 208 13.57 -12.77 18.09
C TYR A 208 12.38 -12.64 19.04
N ASP A 209 11.72 -11.49 18.97
CA ASP A 209 10.49 -11.19 19.70
C ASP A 209 9.43 -10.68 18.71
N THR A 210 8.35 -11.45 18.59
CA THR A 210 7.18 -11.18 17.74
C THR A 210 5.94 -10.83 18.56
N SER A 211 6.05 -10.70 19.89
CA SER A 211 4.92 -10.60 20.81
C SER A 211 4.13 -9.29 20.74
N HIS A 212 4.63 -8.30 19.99
CA HIS A 212 3.97 -7.00 19.86
C HIS A 212 2.58 -7.11 19.21
N PHE A 213 2.37 -8.10 18.33
CA PHE A 213 1.05 -8.45 17.80
C PHE A 213 0.57 -9.73 18.46
N VAL A 214 -0.69 -9.74 18.91
CA VAL A 214 -1.34 -10.88 19.55
C VAL A 214 -2.61 -11.26 18.79
N GLY A 215 -3.03 -12.52 18.93
CA GLY A 215 -4.23 -13.04 18.29
C GLY A 215 -3.96 -13.81 16.99
N PRO A 216 -5.02 -14.15 16.22
CA PRO A 216 -4.89 -14.92 14.99
C PRO A 216 -4.07 -14.21 13.93
N VAL A 217 -3.15 -14.94 13.29
CA VAL A 217 -2.31 -14.42 12.20
C VAL A 217 -3.00 -14.44 10.83
N LYS A 218 -4.23 -14.99 10.78
CA LYS A 218 -5.11 -15.06 9.61
C LYS A 218 -6.47 -14.49 10.01
N ALA A 219 -7.08 -13.70 9.13
CA ALA A 219 -8.42 -13.18 9.40
C ALA A 219 -9.48 -14.25 9.10
N ASP A 220 -10.56 -14.24 9.89
CA ASP A 220 -11.70 -15.11 9.68
C ASP A 220 -12.33 -14.89 8.30
N GLY A 221 -12.71 -15.98 7.64
CA GLY A 221 -13.31 -15.95 6.31
C GLY A 221 -12.31 -15.78 5.15
N TRP A 222 -11.00 -15.70 5.40
CA TRP A 222 -10.00 -15.80 4.33
C TRP A 222 -10.13 -17.11 3.57
N LYS A 223 -10.11 -17.04 2.24
CA LYS A 223 -10.15 -18.23 1.39
C LYS A 223 -8.82 -18.98 1.51
N PRO A 224 -8.82 -20.33 1.44
CA PRO A 224 -7.59 -21.13 1.51
C PRO A 224 -6.51 -20.71 0.50
N GLY A 225 -6.91 -20.26 -0.69
CA GLY A 225 -5.99 -19.82 -1.74
C GLY A 225 -5.29 -18.47 -1.49
N TYR A 226 -5.76 -17.63 -0.57
CA TYR A 226 -5.25 -16.25 -0.47
C TYR A 226 -3.76 -16.16 -0.14
N ILE A 227 -3.24 -17.04 0.70
CA ILE A 227 -1.80 -17.08 1.05
C ILE A 227 -0.96 -17.75 -0.06
N PRO A 228 -1.27 -18.97 -0.54
CA PRO A 228 -0.47 -19.62 -1.57
C PRO A 228 -0.52 -18.89 -2.92
N ASP A 229 -1.61 -18.18 -3.24
CA ASP A 229 -1.74 -17.39 -4.47
C ASP A 229 -1.09 -16.00 -4.36
N GLY A 230 -0.57 -15.63 -3.19
CA GLY A 230 0.13 -14.36 -2.99
C GLY A 230 -0.74 -13.13 -2.74
N ASN A 231 -2.05 -13.31 -2.54
CA ASN A 231 -3.01 -12.22 -2.30
C ASN A 231 -2.84 -11.57 -0.93
N VAL A 232 -2.48 -12.36 0.09
CA VAL A 232 -2.24 -11.92 1.47
C VAL A 232 -1.07 -12.70 2.08
N ALA A 233 -0.48 -12.16 3.13
CA ALA A 233 0.46 -12.88 4.01
C ALA A 233 -0.15 -12.99 5.42
N THR A 234 0.37 -13.91 6.23
CA THR A 234 0.08 -13.91 7.67
C THR A 234 0.56 -12.61 8.32
N VAL A 235 -0.11 -12.19 9.39
CA VAL A 235 0.16 -10.93 10.08
C VAL A 235 1.04 -11.16 11.30
N HIS A 236 2.27 -10.67 11.24
CA HIS A 236 3.27 -10.79 12.33
C HIS A 236 3.91 -9.43 12.61
N ALA A 237 4.31 -9.22 13.87
CA ALA A 237 5.06 -8.02 14.26
C ALA A 237 6.48 -7.98 13.66
N LEU A 238 7.04 -9.14 13.29
CA LEU A 238 8.26 -9.25 12.52
C LEU A 238 7.93 -9.92 11.19
N ALA A 239 7.92 -9.14 10.11
CA ALA A 239 7.73 -9.63 8.75
C ALA A 239 8.86 -9.09 7.87
N ILE A 240 9.26 -9.88 6.87
CA ILE A 240 10.25 -9.48 5.88
C ILE A 240 9.70 -9.69 4.48
N ASP A 241 10.05 -8.81 3.55
CA ASP A 241 9.70 -8.92 2.14
C ASP A 241 8.22 -9.17 1.86
N GLU A 242 7.35 -8.61 2.72
CA GLU A 242 5.90 -8.79 2.70
C GLU A 242 5.47 -10.27 2.90
N GLY A 243 6.34 -11.12 3.48
CA GLY A 243 6.08 -12.55 3.68
C GLY A 243 6.25 -13.40 2.43
N ARG A 244 6.91 -12.90 1.38
CA ARG A 244 7.20 -13.70 0.18
C ARG A 244 8.20 -14.82 0.49
N ARG A 245 7.91 -16.06 0.07
CA ARG A 245 8.88 -17.16 0.15
C ARG A 245 10.12 -16.91 -0.73
N HIS A 246 9.92 -16.23 -1.85
CA HIS A 246 11.01 -15.81 -2.74
C HIS A 246 10.90 -14.30 -3.03
N PRO A 247 11.93 -13.48 -2.76
CA PRO A 247 11.85 -12.01 -2.86
C PRO A 247 11.50 -11.45 -4.26
N ARG A 248 11.63 -12.27 -5.31
CA ARG A 248 11.35 -11.95 -6.71
C ARG A 248 9.99 -12.47 -7.21
N HIS A 249 9.28 -13.28 -6.43
CA HIS A 249 7.99 -13.85 -6.81
C HIS A 249 6.90 -13.33 -5.89
N ASN A 250 5.74 -13.00 -6.45
CA ASN A 250 4.62 -12.48 -5.66
C ASN A 250 3.89 -13.56 -4.84
N ALA A 251 4.10 -14.82 -5.22
CA ALA A 251 3.52 -16.01 -4.62
C ALA A 251 4.53 -17.16 -4.58
N PRO A 252 4.38 -18.13 -3.65
CA PRO A 252 3.49 -18.07 -2.49
C PRO A 252 4.03 -17.16 -1.38
N ARG A 253 3.17 -16.78 -0.41
CA ARG A 253 3.61 -16.23 0.87
C ARG A 253 3.91 -17.35 1.87
N VAL A 254 4.67 -17.04 2.92
CA VAL A 254 4.81 -17.91 4.10
C VAL A 254 3.46 -18.06 4.79
N ASP A 255 3.22 -19.24 5.33
CA ASP A 255 1.96 -19.64 5.97
C ASP A 255 1.97 -19.46 7.49
N ASP A 256 3.12 -19.08 8.03
CA ASP A 256 3.47 -18.76 9.42
C ASP A 256 4.57 -17.68 9.54
#